data_AF-A0A968J3Z7-F1
#
_entry.id   AF-A0A968J3Z7-F1
#
_cell.length_a   1.000
_cell.length_b   1.000
_cell.length_c   1.000
_cell.angle_alpha   90.00
_cell.angle_beta   90.00
_cell.angle_gamma   90.00
#
_symmetry.space_group_name_H-M   'P 1'
#
loop_
_entity.id
_entity.type
_entity.pdbx_description
1 polymer ?
#
loop_
_entity_poly.entity_id
_entity_poly.type
_entity_poly.pdbx_seq_one_letter_code
_entity_poly.pdbx_strand_id
1 'polypeptide(L)'
;MRYCFQARQTARLELSGSLAQVNAFFQDPGQLMTALVESQRVSRLDRDRFAVRMRPIQALGLQIYPVVTLRITPSEKAAVQLEATGCQVQGNDWIDQHFDLSFDGELRPDSLQHSSQLTVMTGEARLKVWIGLPPWLSLTPEPIVQTIGNSITNGVLMAIRRSLCYRLPLRFQRHLPTLKRALHHQT
;
A
#
# COMPACT_ATOMS: atom_id res chain seq x y z
N MET A 1 24.37 9.08 11.68
CA MET A 1 23.10 9.18 12.43
C MET A 1 21.96 8.77 11.52
N ARG A 2 21.05 7.90 11.96
CA ARG A 2 19.85 7.50 11.20
C ARG A 2 18.62 8.05 11.90
N TYR A 3 17.70 8.63 11.14
CA TYR A 3 16.40 9.09 11.61
C TYR A 3 15.37 8.01 11.34
N CYS A 4 14.40 7.87 12.24
CA CYS A 4 13.29 6.93 12.12
C CYS A 4 11.97 7.69 12.18
N PHE A 5 11.14 7.49 11.18
CA PHE A 5 9.80 8.07 11.08
C PHE A 5 8.78 6.96 11.06
N GLN A 6 7.66 7.18 11.74
CA GLN A 6 6.62 6.18 11.88
C GLN A 6 5.26 6.83 11.69
N ALA A 7 4.39 6.14 10.98
CA ALA A 7 2.99 6.53 10.91
C ALA A 7 2.11 5.30 10.93
N ARG A 8 0.86 5.51 11.34
CA ARG A 8 -0.19 4.48 11.38
C ARG A 8 -1.46 5.09 10.82
N GLN A 9 -2.19 4.29 10.04
CA GLN A 9 -3.44 4.73 9.44
C GLN A 9 -4.46 3.60 9.47
N THR A 10 -5.67 3.94 9.86
CA THR A 10 -6.85 3.07 9.70
C THR A 10 -7.68 3.52 8.53
N ALA A 11 -8.39 2.58 7.93
CA ALA A 11 -9.34 2.80 6.84
C ALA A 11 -10.60 1.98 7.08
N ARG A 12 -11.73 2.55 6.67
CA ARG A 12 -13.01 1.86 6.52
C ARG A 12 -13.47 2.15 5.10
N LEU A 13 -13.94 1.12 4.39
CA LEU A 13 -14.49 1.27 3.06
C LEU A 13 -15.63 0.30 2.84
N GLU A 14 -16.44 0.59 1.83
CA GLU A 14 -17.60 -0.21 1.48
C GLU A 14 -17.42 -0.77 0.07
N LEU A 15 -17.67 -2.06 -0.08
CA LEU A 15 -17.66 -2.75 -1.37
C LEU A 15 -19.08 -3.20 -1.68
N SER A 16 -19.66 -2.70 -2.77
CA SER A 16 -21.01 -3.05 -3.23
C SER A 16 -21.06 -4.46 -3.83
N GLY A 17 -20.90 -5.47 -2.99
CA GLY A 17 -20.98 -6.89 -3.34
C GLY A 17 -21.06 -7.74 -2.08
N SER A 18 -21.38 -9.02 -2.27
CA SER A 18 -21.39 -10.03 -1.21
C SER A 18 -19.98 -10.37 -0.75
N LEU A 19 -19.86 -10.92 0.46
CA LEU A 19 -18.59 -11.39 1.02
C LEU A 19 -17.89 -12.42 0.11
N ALA A 20 -18.65 -13.30 -0.56
CA ALA A 20 -18.11 -14.28 -1.49
C ALA A 20 -17.46 -13.62 -2.73
N GLN A 21 -18.04 -12.54 -3.24
CA GLN A 21 -17.48 -11.78 -4.36
C GLN A 21 -16.22 -11.01 -3.95
N VAL A 22 -16.23 -10.42 -2.75
CA VAL A 22 -15.03 -9.76 -2.20
C VAL A 22 -13.92 -10.78 -1.97
N ASN A 23 -14.25 -11.95 -1.42
CA ASN A 23 -13.29 -13.04 -1.25
C ASN A 23 -12.67 -13.44 -2.59
N ALA A 24 -13.50 -13.72 -3.61
CA ALA A 24 -13.02 -14.08 -4.94
C ALA A 24 -12.12 -13.00 -5.57
N PHE A 25 -12.45 -11.72 -5.39
CA PHE A 25 -11.62 -10.61 -5.85
C PHE A 25 -10.26 -10.54 -5.12
N PHE A 26 -10.22 -10.89 -3.83
CA PHE A 26 -8.99 -10.81 -3.01
C PHE A 26 -8.08 -12.03 -3.21
N GLN A 27 -8.60 -13.14 -3.73
CA GLN A 27 -7.80 -14.33 -4.08
C GLN A 27 -6.86 -14.10 -5.27
N ASP A 28 -7.01 -13.00 -6.03
CA ASP A 28 -6.06 -12.58 -7.06
C ASP A 28 -5.23 -11.38 -6.60
N PRO A 29 -3.98 -11.60 -6.13
CA PRO A 29 -3.07 -10.54 -5.72
C PRO A 29 -2.81 -9.50 -6.82
N GLY A 30 -2.77 -9.91 -8.09
CA GLY A 30 -2.52 -9.00 -9.21
C GLY A 30 -3.69 -8.05 -9.43
N GLN A 31 -4.90 -8.59 -9.37
CA GLN A 31 -6.11 -7.79 -9.45
C GLN A 31 -6.20 -6.78 -8.31
N LEU A 32 -5.93 -7.22 -7.07
CA LEU A 32 -5.89 -6.34 -5.91
C LEU A 32 -4.80 -5.27 -6.04
N MET A 33 -3.60 -5.63 -6.50
CA MET A 33 -2.52 -4.67 -6.64
C MET A 33 -2.89 -3.54 -7.62
N THR A 34 -3.49 -3.88 -8.76
CA THR A 34 -3.97 -2.86 -9.73
C THR A 34 -5.17 -2.05 -9.24
N ALA A 35 -5.87 -2.51 -8.21
CA ALA A 35 -6.92 -1.75 -7.54
C ALA A 35 -6.37 -0.71 -6.56
N LEU A 36 -5.22 -0.99 -5.96
CA LEU A 36 -4.58 -0.10 -5.00
C LEU A 36 -3.64 0.91 -5.69
N VAL A 37 -2.90 0.47 -6.70
CA VAL A 37 -1.90 1.31 -7.37
C VAL A 37 -2.16 1.34 -8.88
N GLU A 38 -1.93 2.50 -9.51
CA GLU A 38 -2.02 2.64 -10.97
C GLU A 38 -1.09 1.64 -11.66
N SER A 39 -1.60 0.91 -12.66
CA SER A 39 -0.87 -0.17 -13.34
C SER A 39 0.49 0.26 -13.90
N GLN A 40 0.64 1.49 -14.37
CA GLN A 40 1.92 2.02 -14.88
C GLN A 40 3.03 2.09 -13.81
N ARG A 41 2.66 2.09 -12.52
CA ARG A 41 3.59 2.15 -11.39
C ARG A 41 3.83 0.79 -10.74
N VAL A 42 3.23 -0.28 -11.28
CA VAL A 42 3.32 -1.63 -10.73
C VAL A 42 3.97 -2.54 -11.76
N SER A 43 4.95 -3.32 -11.34
CA SER A 43 5.51 -4.42 -12.12
C SER A 43 5.41 -5.69 -11.30
N ARG A 44 4.80 -6.74 -11.85
CA ARG A 44 4.71 -8.04 -11.17
C ARG A 44 6.08 -8.70 -11.18
N LEU A 45 6.55 -9.13 -10.01
CA LEU A 45 7.82 -9.87 -9.89
C LEU A 45 7.56 -11.37 -9.91
N ASP A 46 6.52 -11.81 -9.18
CA ASP A 46 6.06 -13.19 -9.16
C ASP A 46 4.57 -13.27 -8.74
N ARG A 47 4.13 -14.40 -8.19
CA ARG A 47 2.71 -14.64 -7.91
C ARG A 47 2.12 -13.59 -6.96
N ASP A 48 2.83 -13.29 -5.89
CA ASP A 48 2.39 -12.50 -4.74
C ASP A 48 3.23 -11.23 -4.52
N ARG A 49 4.39 -11.08 -5.19
CA ARG A 49 5.26 -9.90 -5.08
C ARG A 49 5.20 -8.96 -6.28
N PHE A 50 5.21 -7.67 -5.99
CA PHE A 50 5.08 -6.57 -6.94
C PHE A 50 6.08 -5.46 -6.63
N ALA A 51 6.81 -5.00 -7.63
CA ALA A 51 7.59 -3.79 -7.56
C ALA A 51 6.68 -2.59 -7.79
N VAL A 52 6.64 -1.66 -6.83
CA VAL A 52 5.82 -0.46 -6.86
C VAL A 52 6.71 0.77 -6.92
N ARG A 53 6.67 1.48 -8.04
CA ARG A 53 7.32 2.78 -8.21
C ARG A 53 6.52 3.83 -7.46
N MET A 54 7.14 4.40 -6.43
CA MET A 54 6.57 5.49 -5.66
C MET A 54 6.71 6.80 -6.43
N ARG A 55 5.99 7.84 -5.99
CA ARG A 55 6.22 9.18 -6.51
C ARG A 55 7.60 9.65 -6.09
N PRO A 56 8.28 10.47 -6.92
CA PRO A 56 9.56 11.05 -6.54
C PRO A 56 9.42 11.82 -5.22
N ILE A 57 10.40 11.66 -4.35
CA ILE A 57 10.50 12.42 -3.11
C ILE A 57 11.55 13.50 -3.33
N GLN A 58 11.15 14.76 -3.13
CA GLN A 58 12.04 15.92 -3.21
C GLN A 58 12.09 16.60 -1.84
N ALA A 59 13.25 16.61 -1.21
CA ALA A 59 13.45 17.21 0.10
C ALA A 59 14.92 17.50 0.37
N LEU A 60 15.24 18.58 1.09
CA LEU A 60 16.61 18.95 1.46
C LEU A 60 17.60 18.98 0.27
N GLY A 61 17.12 19.37 -0.93
CA GLY A 61 17.93 19.35 -2.16
C GLY A 61 18.18 17.95 -2.74
N LEU A 62 17.62 16.89 -2.16
CA LEU A 62 17.63 15.54 -2.69
C LEU A 62 16.40 15.31 -3.57
N GLN A 63 16.58 14.54 -4.65
CA GLN A 63 15.51 13.98 -5.44
C GLN A 63 15.75 12.48 -5.59
N ILE A 64 14.84 11.67 -5.05
CA ILE A 64 14.95 10.23 -5.04
C ILE A 64 13.69 9.55 -5.59
N TYR A 65 13.86 8.34 -6.11
CA TYR A 65 12.80 7.56 -6.73
C TYR A 65 12.72 6.18 -6.07
N PRO A 66 11.91 6.03 -5.01
CA PRO A 66 11.77 4.75 -4.32
C PRO A 66 10.98 3.74 -5.14
N VAL A 67 11.45 2.50 -5.13
CA VAL A 67 10.78 1.33 -5.68
C VAL A 67 10.65 0.30 -4.57
N VAL A 68 9.42 0.09 -4.10
CA VAL A 68 9.13 -0.84 -2.98
C VAL A 68 8.67 -2.17 -3.54
N THR A 69 9.24 -3.26 -3.03
CA THR A 69 8.73 -4.60 -3.28
C THR A 69 7.66 -4.93 -2.26
N LEU A 70 6.40 -4.96 -2.70
CA LEU A 70 5.27 -5.33 -1.86
C LEU A 70 4.87 -6.78 -2.11
N ARG A 71 4.60 -7.51 -1.02
CA ARG A 71 3.96 -8.83 -1.06
C ARG A 71 2.50 -8.70 -0.63
N ILE A 72 1.62 -9.40 -1.33
CA ILE A 72 0.19 -9.47 -1.05
C ILE A 72 -0.18 -10.92 -0.78
N THR A 73 -0.61 -11.19 0.44
CA THR A 73 -1.00 -12.53 0.88
C THR A 73 -2.50 -12.54 1.18
N PRO A 74 -3.33 -13.13 0.31
CA PRO A 74 -4.72 -13.40 0.63
C PRO A 74 -4.79 -14.30 1.86
N SER A 75 -5.70 -13.98 2.76
CA SER A 75 -5.99 -14.77 3.95
C SER A 75 -7.42 -15.32 3.84
N GLU A 76 -7.81 -16.15 4.81
CA GLU A 76 -9.16 -16.68 4.88
C GLU A 76 -10.20 -15.55 5.04
N LYS A 77 -11.45 -15.85 4.71
CA LYS A 77 -12.60 -14.97 4.95
C LYS A 77 -12.44 -13.57 4.35
N ALA A 78 -11.96 -13.47 3.10
CA ALA A 78 -11.79 -12.20 2.39
C ALA A 78 -10.87 -11.19 3.10
N ALA A 79 -9.94 -11.66 3.94
CA ALA A 79 -8.89 -10.83 4.48
C ALA A 79 -7.67 -10.84 3.54
N VAL A 80 -6.86 -9.78 3.60
CA VAL A 80 -5.60 -9.70 2.84
C VAL A 80 -4.56 -8.95 3.64
N GLN A 81 -3.34 -9.46 3.61
CA GLN A 81 -2.16 -8.86 4.21
C GLN A 81 -1.29 -8.25 3.11
N LEU A 82 -0.71 -7.11 3.40
CA LEU A 82 0.24 -6.42 2.54
C LEU A 82 1.49 -6.10 3.36
N GLU A 83 2.66 -6.41 2.82
CA GLU A 83 3.91 -6.12 3.48
C GLU A 83 5.00 -5.69 2.49
N ALA A 84 5.88 -4.78 2.91
CA ALA A 84 7.10 -4.51 2.15
C ALA A 84 8.14 -5.58 2.47
N THR A 85 8.67 -6.21 1.42
CA THR A 85 9.74 -7.21 1.49
C THR A 85 11.08 -6.67 0.99
N GLY A 86 11.10 -5.42 0.53
CA GLY A 86 12.32 -4.72 0.13
C GLY A 86 12.01 -3.33 -0.40
N CYS A 87 13.05 -2.51 -0.49
CA CYS A 87 13.00 -1.19 -1.11
C CYS A 87 14.33 -0.90 -1.78
N GLN A 88 14.27 -0.23 -2.93
CA GLN A 88 15.42 0.31 -3.63
C GLN A 88 15.16 1.78 -3.92
N VAL A 89 16.18 2.62 -3.80
CA VAL A 89 16.10 4.05 -4.06
C VAL A 89 16.97 4.39 -5.26
N GLN A 90 16.35 4.87 -6.32
CA GLN A 90 17.07 5.32 -7.51
C GLN A 90 17.34 6.84 -7.44
N GLY A 91 18.40 7.28 -8.12
CA GLY A 91 18.78 8.69 -8.25
C GLY A 91 19.75 9.21 -7.18
N ASN A 92 20.07 8.42 -6.15
CA ASN A 92 21.09 8.76 -5.17
C ASN A 92 21.62 7.51 -4.44
N ASP A 93 22.82 7.06 -4.81
CA ASP A 93 23.44 5.83 -4.27
C ASP A 93 23.70 5.90 -2.76
N TRP A 94 24.02 7.09 -2.26
CA TRP A 94 24.23 7.28 -0.82
C TRP A 94 22.93 7.04 -0.07
N ILE A 95 21.81 7.58 -0.57
CA ILE A 95 20.49 7.37 0.04
C ILE A 95 20.08 5.91 -0.08
N ASP A 96 20.29 5.25 -1.22
CA ASP A 96 19.95 3.83 -1.41
C ASP A 96 20.57 2.94 -0.33
N GLN A 97 21.84 3.19 0.02
CA GLN A 97 22.54 2.46 1.06
C GLN A 97 22.12 2.82 2.50
N HIS A 98 21.46 3.96 2.68
CA HIS A 98 21.10 4.52 3.99
C HIS A 98 19.60 4.70 4.19
N PHE A 99 18.79 4.14 3.29
CA PHE A 99 17.33 4.17 3.33
C PHE A 99 16.80 2.77 3.59
N ASP A 100 15.83 2.67 4.50
CA ASP A 100 15.14 1.42 4.79
C ASP A 100 13.67 1.70 5.09
N LEU A 101 12.81 0.73 4.80
CA LEU A 101 11.37 0.86 4.92
C LEU A 101 10.74 -0.46 5.36
N SER A 102 9.89 -0.37 6.38
CA SER A 102 8.97 -1.44 6.77
C SER A 102 7.55 -0.94 6.55
N PHE A 103 6.75 -1.77 5.91
CA PHE A 103 5.33 -1.53 5.71
C PHE A 103 4.59 -2.82 6.00
N ASP A 104 3.54 -2.71 6.81
CA ASP A 104 2.67 -3.82 7.19
C ASP A 104 1.24 -3.31 7.21
N GLY A 105 0.36 -3.98 6.47
CA GLY A 105 -1.05 -3.63 6.39
C GLY A 105 -1.95 -4.86 6.32
N GLU A 106 -3.16 -4.70 6.82
CA GLU A 106 -4.20 -5.71 6.77
C GLU A 106 -5.52 -5.04 6.36
N LEU A 107 -6.28 -5.72 5.52
CA LEU A 107 -7.66 -5.38 5.20
C LEU A 107 -8.53 -6.60 5.41
N ARG A 108 -9.61 -6.46 6.19
CA ARG A 108 -10.51 -7.56 6.55
C ARG A 108 -11.97 -7.11 6.59
N PRO A 109 -12.93 -8.02 6.40
CA PRO A 109 -14.34 -7.69 6.54
C PRO A 109 -14.68 -7.32 7.99
N ASP A 110 -15.55 -6.33 8.19
CA ASP A 110 -16.13 -5.97 9.48
C ASP A 110 -17.16 -7.03 9.90
N SER A 111 -16.87 -7.84 10.91
CA SER A 111 -17.68 -9.02 11.28
C SER A 111 -19.17 -8.75 11.51
N LEU A 112 -19.59 -7.51 11.71
CA LEU A 112 -20.96 -7.13 12.06
C LEU A 112 -21.71 -6.41 10.92
N GLN A 113 -21.07 -6.09 9.80
CA GLN A 113 -21.66 -5.24 8.76
C GLN A 113 -21.45 -5.76 7.34
N HIS A 114 -22.11 -6.87 7.01
CA HIS A 114 -22.19 -7.39 5.64
C HIS A 114 -23.61 -7.85 5.31
N SER A 115 -24.00 -7.67 4.05
CA SER A 115 -25.25 -8.17 3.48
C SER A 115 -24.98 -8.91 2.17
N SER A 116 -26.03 -9.39 1.52
CA SER A 116 -25.91 -10.01 0.18
C SER A 116 -25.43 -9.03 -0.90
N GLN A 117 -25.44 -7.72 -0.64
CA GLN A 117 -25.12 -6.68 -1.63
C GLN A 117 -24.06 -5.68 -1.18
N LEU A 118 -23.63 -5.72 0.08
CA LEU A 118 -22.67 -4.78 0.65
C LEU A 118 -21.71 -5.51 1.59
N THR A 119 -20.42 -5.24 1.45
CA THR A 119 -19.37 -5.74 2.33
C THR A 119 -18.58 -4.58 2.89
N VAL A 120 -18.64 -4.36 4.21
CA VAL A 120 -17.87 -3.28 4.87
C VAL A 120 -16.49 -3.78 5.29
N MET A 121 -15.43 -3.21 4.73
CA MET A 121 -14.06 -3.60 5.07
C MET A 121 -13.44 -2.60 6.06
N THR A 122 -12.64 -3.13 6.97
CA THR A 122 -11.79 -2.36 7.87
C THR A 122 -10.34 -2.76 7.66
N GLY A 123 -9.45 -1.78 7.71
CA GLY A 123 -8.03 -2.04 7.54
C GLY A 123 -7.17 -1.11 8.37
N GLU A 124 -5.95 -1.57 8.58
CA GLU A 124 -4.90 -0.84 9.27
C GLU A 124 -3.60 -0.99 8.50
N ALA A 125 -2.81 0.07 8.45
CA ALA A 125 -1.47 0.05 7.93
C ALA A 125 -0.49 0.78 8.86
N ARG A 126 0.72 0.25 8.95
CA ARG A 126 1.86 0.81 9.67
C ARG A 126 3.00 0.98 8.68
N LEU A 127 3.66 2.12 8.75
CA LEU A 127 4.82 2.45 7.94
C LEU A 127 5.92 2.95 8.86
N LYS A 128 7.11 2.38 8.72
CA LYS A 128 8.34 2.87 9.33
C LYS A 128 9.37 3.13 8.24
N VAL A 129 10.04 4.26 8.33
CA VAL A 129 11.08 4.67 7.38
C VAL A 129 12.31 5.05 8.17
N TRP A 130 13.45 4.48 7.81
CA TRP A 130 14.75 4.88 8.31
C TRP A 130 15.54 5.56 7.22
N ILE A 131 16.12 6.71 7.50
CA ILE A 131 16.93 7.45 6.55
C ILE A 131 18.18 8.00 7.23
N GLY A 132 19.34 7.79 6.63
CA GLY A 132 20.53 8.56 6.95
C GLY A 132 20.49 9.92 6.25
N LEU A 133 21.16 10.93 6.81
CA LEU A 133 21.45 12.16 6.07
C LEU A 133 22.86 12.10 5.47
N PRO A 134 23.04 12.49 4.19
CA PRO A 134 24.35 12.53 3.58
C PRO A 134 25.25 13.53 4.31
N PRO A 135 26.59 13.40 4.23
CA PRO A 135 27.52 14.21 5.02
C PRO A 135 27.34 15.72 4.86
N TRP A 136 26.98 16.18 3.65
CA TRP A 136 26.74 17.59 3.37
C TRP A 136 25.44 18.14 4.01
N LEU A 137 24.54 17.27 4.50
CA LEU A 137 23.37 17.62 5.31
C LEU A 137 23.58 17.39 6.80
N SER A 138 24.78 17.06 7.26
CA SER A 138 25.06 16.75 8.67
C SER A 138 24.73 17.90 9.66
N LEU A 139 24.76 19.14 9.19
CA LEU A 139 24.42 20.33 9.99
C LEU A 139 22.93 20.72 9.93
N THR A 140 22.08 19.88 9.32
CA THR A 140 20.64 20.16 9.25
C THR A 140 20.04 20.09 10.66
N PRO A 141 19.38 21.15 11.15
CA PRO A 141 18.70 21.13 12.44
C PRO A 141 17.68 19.99 12.52
N GLU A 142 17.71 19.24 13.61
CA GLU A 142 16.81 18.10 13.84
C GLU A 142 15.32 18.42 13.61
N PRO A 143 14.76 19.58 14.04
CA PRO A 143 13.35 19.90 13.80
C PRO A 143 12.96 19.93 12.31
N ILE A 144 13.87 20.33 11.43
CA ILE A 144 13.65 20.35 9.98
C ILE A 144 13.59 18.93 9.44
N VAL A 145 14.54 18.08 9.86
CA VAL A 145 14.61 16.67 9.47
C VAL A 145 13.35 15.92 9.92
N GLN A 146 12.90 16.18 11.16
CA GLN A 146 11.69 15.58 11.73
C GLN A 146 10.42 15.99 10.95
N THR A 147 10.28 17.28 10.65
CA THR A 147 9.12 17.79 9.89
C THR A 147 9.03 17.17 8.50
N ILE A 148 10.15 17.08 7.80
CA ILE A 148 10.22 16.52 6.45
C ILE A 148 9.93 15.01 6.47
N GLY A 149 10.58 14.25 7.36
CA GLY A 149 10.39 12.81 7.47
C GLY A 149 8.95 12.43 7.84
N ASN A 150 8.34 13.17 8.77
CA ASN A 150 6.94 13.00 9.12
C ASN A 150 6.01 13.33 7.94
N SER A 151 6.30 14.38 7.18
CA SER A 151 5.51 14.74 5.99
C SER A 151 5.55 13.66 4.91
N ILE A 152 6.74 13.10 4.62
CA ILE A 152 6.91 11.99 3.67
C ILE A 152 6.10 10.77 4.13
N THR A 153 6.28 10.35 5.38
CA THR A 153 5.66 9.13 5.92
C THR A 153 4.13 9.26 5.96
N ASN A 154 3.61 10.41 6.40
CA ASN A 154 2.19 10.70 6.39
C ASN A 154 1.64 10.75 4.96
N GLY A 155 2.37 11.35 4.01
CA GLY A 155 1.98 11.40 2.61
C GLY A 155 1.80 10.01 1.98
N VAL A 156 2.69 9.07 2.30
CA VAL A 156 2.59 7.67 1.82
C VAL A 156 1.35 6.99 2.40
N LEU A 157 1.10 7.08 3.71
CA LEU A 157 -0.09 6.48 4.31
C LEU A 157 -1.39 7.13 3.82
N MET A 158 -1.39 8.45 3.59
CA MET A 158 -2.54 9.13 3.00
C MET A 158 -2.81 8.65 1.58
N ALA A 159 -1.77 8.39 0.78
CA ALA A 159 -1.91 7.81 -0.56
C ALA A 159 -2.47 6.37 -0.50
N ILE A 160 -2.05 5.57 0.48
CA ILE A 160 -2.57 4.22 0.71
C ILE A 160 -4.05 4.28 1.12
N ARG A 161 -4.40 5.12 2.10
CA ARG A 161 -5.80 5.33 2.51
C ARG A 161 -6.67 5.77 1.34
N ARG A 162 -6.20 6.73 0.53
CA ARG A 162 -6.94 7.17 -0.66
C ARG A 162 -7.15 6.04 -1.67
N SER A 163 -6.16 5.17 -1.82
CA SER A 163 -6.27 4.00 -2.70
C SER A 163 -7.30 2.99 -2.18
N LEU A 164 -7.31 2.74 -0.87
CA LEU A 164 -8.29 1.88 -0.21
C LEU A 164 -9.71 2.45 -0.24
N CYS A 165 -9.91 3.73 0.08
CA CYS A 165 -11.25 4.32 0.19
C CYS A 165 -11.89 4.69 -1.15
N TYR A 166 -11.10 4.95 -2.19
CA TYR A 166 -11.64 5.44 -3.47
C TYR A 166 -11.33 4.54 -4.67
N ARG A 167 -10.08 4.08 -4.82
CA ARG A 167 -9.71 3.27 -6.01
C ARG A 167 -10.20 1.84 -5.90
N LEU A 168 -10.07 1.23 -4.74
CA LEU A 168 -10.45 -0.17 -4.52
C LEU A 168 -11.96 -0.41 -4.75
N PRO A 169 -12.90 0.38 -4.17
CA PRO A 169 -14.32 0.21 -4.45
C PRO A 169 -14.67 0.38 -5.93
N LEU A 170 -14.11 1.42 -6.57
CA LEU A 170 -14.33 1.68 -8.00
C LEU A 170 -13.84 0.53 -8.87
N ARG A 171 -12.63 0.01 -8.59
CA ARG A 171 -12.05 -1.10 -9.35
C ARG A 171 -12.81 -2.40 -9.13
N PHE A 172 -13.26 -2.66 -7.90
CA PHE A 172 -14.09 -3.81 -7.56
C PHE A 172 -15.42 -3.76 -8.32
N GLN A 173 -16.12 -2.64 -8.30
CA GLN A 173 -17.39 -2.46 -9.00
C GLN A 173 -17.26 -2.73 -10.51
N ARG A 174 -16.14 -2.34 -11.12
CA ARG A 174 -15.85 -2.62 -12.54
C ARG A 174 -15.64 -4.12 -12.84
N HIS A 175 -15.15 -4.91 -11.88
CA HIS A 175 -14.92 -6.35 -12.06
C HIS A 175 -16.06 -7.24 -11.57
N LEU A 176 -16.99 -6.68 -10.80
CA LEU A 176 -18.13 -7.39 -10.23
C LEU A 176 -18.96 -8.19 -11.28
N PRO A 177 -19.21 -7.71 -12.51
CA PRO A 177 -19.95 -8.48 -13.51
C PRO A 177 -19.26 -9.79 -13.89
N THR A 178 -17.93 -9.80 -13.96
CA THR A 178 -17.13 -10.99 -14.28
C THR A 178 -17.22 -12.01 -13.15
N LEU A 179 -17.18 -11.56 -11.90
CA LEU A 179 -17.29 -12.41 -10.72
C LEU A 179 -18.68 -13.06 -10.60
N LYS A 180 -19.76 -12.31 -10.90
CA LYS A 180 -21.13 -12.84 -10.90
C LYS A 180 -21.30 -14.02 -11.87
N ARG A 181 -20.70 -13.92 -13.06
CA ARG A 181 -20.75 -15.01 -14.07
C ARG A 181 -19.98 -16.24 -13.59
N ALA A 182 -18.79 -16.06 -13.03
CA ALA A 182 -17.97 -17.17 -12.53
C ALA A 182 -18.64 -17.90 -11.34
N LEU A 183 -19.32 -17.16 -10.45
CA LEU A 183 -19.99 -17.73 -9.29
C LEU A 183 -21.36 -18.37 -9.61
N HIS A 184 -22.06 -17.94 -10.67
CA HIS A 184 -23.32 -18.58 -11.09
C HIS A 184 -23.13 -19.90 -11.85
N HIS A 185 -21.96 -20.17 -12.43
CA HIS A 185 -21.68 -21.44 -13.10
C HIS A 185 -21.25 -22.58 -12.15
N GLN A 186 -21.24 -22.36 -10.83
CA GLN A 186 -20.90 -23.37 -9.81
C GLN A 186 -22.10 -23.85 -8.98
N THR A 187 -23.32 -23.56 -9.43
CA THR A 187 -24.59 -24.05 -8.84
C THR A 187 -25.37 -24.78 -9.91
#